data_AF-A0A925LX65-F1
#
_entry.id   AF-A0A925LX65-F1
#
_cell.length_a   1.000
_cell.length_b   1.000
_cell.length_c   1.000
_cell.angle_alpha   90.00
_cell.angle_beta   90.00
_cell.angle_gamma   90.00
#
_symmetry.space_group_name_H-M   'P 1'
#
loop_
_entity.id
_entity.type
_entity.pdbx_description
1 polymer ?
#
loop_
_entity_poly.entity_id
_entity_poly.type
_entity_poly.pdbx_seq_one_letter_code
_entity_poly.pdbx_strand_id
1 'polypeptide(L)'
;MVFGIAVWLTPDPRGFGTHQQLGMPPCTFRTLTGINCPHCGLTTSFSWFVRGEFDNSMKANPAGLILASAGVVVLIWSIVVSIRGAFVITHEPGRDLLIGFGIWVLLSVVIWLFRLF
;
A
#
# COMPACT_ATOMS: atom_id res chain seq x y z
N MET A 1 6.44 6.30 -9.03
CA MET A 1 5.92 7.62 -8.59
C MET A 1 5.45 7.62 -7.14
N VAL A 2 4.63 6.66 -6.70
CA VAL A 2 4.05 6.65 -5.33
C VAL A 2 5.09 6.63 -4.20
N PHE A 3 6.20 5.89 -4.38
CA PHE A 3 7.29 5.86 -3.39
C PHE A 3 8.02 7.19 -3.25
N GLY A 4 8.13 7.98 -4.34
CA GLY A 4 8.73 9.31 -4.28
C GLY A 4 7.91 10.28 -3.44
N ILE A 5 6.57 10.23 -3.58
CA ILE A 5 5.65 11.01 -2.74
C ILE A 5 5.74 10.54 -1.28
N ALA A 6 5.82 9.22 -1.04
CA ALA A 6 5.93 8.68 0.31
C ALA A 6 7.20 9.12 1.07
N VAL A 7 8.30 9.36 0.34
CA VAL A 7 9.54 9.93 0.90
C VAL A 7 9.33 11.37 1.37
N TRP A 8 8.61 12.17 0.57
CA TRP A 8 8.30 13.57 0.90
C TRP A 8 7.29 13.73 2.04
N LEU A 9 6.40 12.76 2.20
CA LEU A 9 5.40 12.76 3.26
C LEU A 9 6.01 12.40 4.61
N THR A 10 5.60 13.11 5.66
CA THR A 10 5.97 12.77 7.03
C THR A 10 4.95 11.76 7.59
N PRO A 11 5.36 10.54 7.95
CA PRO A 11 4.42 9.56 8.49
C PRO A 11 3.84 10.06 9.81
N ASP A 12 2.53 9.92 9.98
CA ASP A 12 1.84 10.32 11.21
C ASP A 12 1.94 9.19 12.27
N PRO A 13 2.36 9.49 13.52
CA PRO A 13 2.46 8.49 14.58
C PRO A 13 1.14 7.78 14.90
N ARG A 14 0.00 8.40 14.58
CA ARG A 14 -1.33 7.81 14.75
C ARG A 14 -1.58 6.64 13.80
N GLY A 15 -0.73 6.45 12.77
CA GLY A 15 -0.84 5.36 11.80
C GLY A 15 -1.83 5.63 10.67
N PHE A 16 -2.42 6.82 10.59
CA PHE A 16 -3.33 7.25 9.52
C PHE A 16 -3.29 8.77 9.34
N GLY A 17 -3.88 9.27 8.25
CA GLY A 17 -4.05 10.72 8.04
C GLY A 17 -2.90 11.40 7.32
N THR A 18 -1.82 10.69 6.99
CA THR A 18 -0.72 11.24 6.18
C THR A 18 -1.20 11.72 4.79
N HIS A 19 -2.32 11.19 4.30
CA HIS A 19 -2.95 11.68 3.06
C HIS A 19 -3.48 13.13 3.17
N GLN A 20 -3.74 13.64 4.38
CA GLN A 20 -4.18 15.02 4.58
C GLN A 20 -3.09 16.04 4.24
N GLN A 21 -1.82 15.65 4.29
CA GLN A 21 -0.69 16.49 3.84
C GLN A 21 -0.73 16.74 2.32
N LEU A 22 -1.45 15.89 1.57
CA LEU A 22 -1.70 16.07 0.14
C LEU A 22 -2.92 16.98 -0.13
N GLY A 23 -3.51 17.60 0.90
CA GLY A 23 -4.73 18.41 0.79
C GLY A 23 -6.02 17.60 0.71
N MET A 24 -5.97 16.29 0.98
CA MET A 24 -7.16 15.43 0.95
C MET A 24 -7.97 15.54 2.25
N PRO A 25 -9.30 15.41 2.18
CA PRO A 25 -10.15 15.45 3.36
C PRO A 25 -9.89 14.25 4.31
N PRO A 26 -10.24 14.38 5.60
CA PRO A 26 -10.25 13.25 6.52
C PRO A 26 -11.17 12.13 6.00
N CYS A 27 -10.85 10.88 6.34
CA CYS A 27 -11.65 9.74 5.93
C CYS A 27 -13.05 9.81 6.57
N THR A 28 -14.09 10.01 5.75
CA THR A 28 -15.48 10.13 6.20
C THR A 28 -15.95 8.90 6.98
N PHE A 29 -15.50 7.71 6.57
CA PHE A 29 -15.83 6.46 7.27
C PHE A 29 -15.36 6.48 8.72
N ARG A 30 -14.15 6.97 8.97
CA ARG A 30 -13.58 7.08 10.31
C ARG A 30 -14.25 8.18 11.13
N THR A 31 -14.60 9.31 10.53
CA THR A 31 -15.32 10.37 11.24
C THR A 31 -16.73 9.94 11.64
N LEU A 32 -17.38 9.06 10.86
CA LEU A 32 -18.73 8.56 11.15
C LEU A 32 -18.74 7.35 12.10
N THR A 33 -17.84 6.39 11.90
CA THR A 33 -17.85 5.11 12.65
C THR A 33 -16.86 5.09 13.83
N GLY A 34 -15.88 6.01 13.85
CA GLY A 34 -14.72 5.96 14.75
C GLY A 34 -13.68 4.91 14.36
N ILE A 35 -13.96 4.05 13.37
CA ILE A 35 -13.14 2.90 12.98
C ILE A 35 -12.35 3.26 11.71
N ASN A 36 -11.09 2.85 11.66
CA ASN A 36 -10.27 2.99 10.47
C ASN A 36 -10.84 2.09 9.36
N CYS A 37 -11.12 2.61 8.16
CA CYS A 37 -11.50 1.77 7.01
C CYS A 37 -10.31 0.89 6.57
N PRO A 38 -10.51 -0.18 5.76
CA PRO A 38 -9.43 -1.10 5.37
C PRO A 38 -8.26 -0.38 4.66
N HIS A 39 -8.54 0.76 4.04
CA HIS A 39 -7.57 1.56 3.30
C HIS A 39 -7.01 2.74 4.11
N CYS A 40 -7.53 2.98 5.32
CA CYS A 40 -7.06 4.06 6.17
C CYS A 40 -5.63 3.75 6.63
N GLY A 41 -4.71 4.72 6.50
CA GLY A 41 -3.30 4.52 6.84
C GLY A 41 -2.45 3.87 5.75
N LEU A 42 -2.96 3.67 4.53
CA LEU A 42 -2.15 3.21 3.40
C LEU A 42 -0.96 4.14 3.12
N THR A 43 -1.20 5.45 2.97
CA THR A 43 -0.13 6.42 2.72
C THR A 43 0.86 6.50 3.87
N THR A 44 0.38 6.40 5.11
CA THR A 44 1.23 6.35 6.31
C THR A 44 2.11 5.10 6.33
N SER A 45 1.53 3.94 6.01
CA SER A 45 2.24 2.66 5.90
C SER A 45 3.32 2.71 4.81
N PHE A 46 3.03 3.33 3.66
CA PHE A 46 4.00 3.56 2.58
C PHE A 46 5.13 4.51 3.03
N SER A 47 4.82 5.59 3.74
CA SER A 47 5.82 6.53 4.27
C SER A 47 6.75 5.88 5.30
N TRP A 48 6.24 4.98 6.14
CA TRP A 48 7.07 4.17 7.04
C TRP A 48 7.90 3.12 6.28
N PHE A 49 7.31 2.46 5.28
CA PHE A 49 7.99 1.46 4.47
C PHE A 49 9.22 2.02 3.74
N VAL A 50 9.11 3.19 3.10
CA VAL A 50 10.25 3.81 2.41
C VAL A 50 11.36 4.27 3.35
N ARG A 51 11.08 4.34 4.66
CA ARG A 51 12.05 4.66 5.72
C ARG A 51 12.66 3.41 6.36
N GLY A 52 12.26 2.22 5.93
CA GLY A 52 12.71 0.94 6.51
C GLY A 52 12.04 0.57 7.83
N GLU A 53 11.03 1.33 8.25
CA GLU A 53 10.32 1.18 9.53
C GLU A 53 9.14 0.21 9.37
N PHE A 54 9.44 -1.07 9.13
CA PHE A 54 8.42 -2.08 8.81
C PHE A 54 7.43 -2.33 9.94
N ASP A 55 7.87 -2.25 11.20
CA ASP A 55 7.00 -2.42 12.37
C ASP A 55 5.94 -1.33 12.44
N ASN A 56 6.35 -0.08 12.22
CA ASN A 56 5.45 1.07 12.17
C ASN A 56 4.55 1.03 10.93
N SER A 57 5.07 0.54 9.79
CA SER A 57 4.30 0.30 8.58
C SER A 57 3.18 -0.74 8.79
N MET A 58 3.46 -1.83 9.50
CA MET A 58 2.50 -2.87 9.83
C MET A 58 1.45 -2.38 10.83
N LYS A 59 1.85 -1.63 11.86
CA LYS A 59 0.92 -1.02 12.83
C LYS A 59 -0.05 -0.04 12.17
N ALA A 60 0.45 0.77 11.23
CA ALA A 60 -0.34 1.70 10.45
C ALA A 60 -1.37 0.95 9.59
N ASN A 61 -0.90 0.11 8.66
CA ASN A 61 -1.77 -0.73 7.85
C ASN A 61 -1.00 -1.97 7.31
N PRO A 62 -1.33 -3.19 7.76
CA PRO A 62 -0.67 -4.41 7.27
C PRO A 62 -0.86 -4.64 5.78
N ALA A 63 -2.04 -4.32 5.24
CA ALA A 63 -2.30 -4.43 3.81
C ALA A 63 -1.45 -3.42 3.00
N GLY A 64 -1.17 -2.25 3.59
CA GLY A 64 -0.25 -1.26 3.00
C GLY A 64 1.18 -1.76 2.87
N LEU A 65 1.68 -2.48 3.89
CA LEU A 65 2.99 -3.11 3.84
C LEU A 65 3.09 -4.17 2.72
N ILE A 66 2.07 -5.02 2.60
CA ILE A 66 1.99 -6.05 1.54
C ILE A 66 1.93 -5.40 0.15
N LEU A 67 1.17 -4.32 0.00
CA LEU A 67 1.07 -3.61 -1.28
C LEU A 67 2.39 -2.93 -1.64
N ALA A 68 3.05 -2.30 -0.66
CA ALA A 68 4.32 -1.62 -0.87
C ALA A 68 5.42 -2.61 -1.27
N SER A 69 5.52 -3.77 -0.61
CA SER A 69 6.48 -4.82 -0.97
C SER A 69 6.20 -5.41 -2.36
N ALA A 70 4.93 -5.74 -2.66
CA ALA A 70 4.54 -6.19 -3.99
C ALA A 70 4.86 -5.16 -5.08
N GLY A 71 4.62 -3.87 -4.79
CA GLY A 71 4.96 -2.76 -5.68
C GLY A 71 6.45 -2.66 -5.99
N VAL A 72 7.33 -2.90 -5.01
CA VAL A 72 8.78 -2.95 -5.22
C VAL A 72 9.17 -4.12 -6.12
N VAL A 73 8.60 -5.32 -5.88
CA VAL A 73 8.87 -6.50 -6.71
C VAL A 73 8.45 -6.27 -8.16
N VAL A 74 7.25 -5.72 -8.38
CA VAL A 74 6.76 -5.37 -9.72
C VAL A 74 7.61 -4.30 -10.38
N LEU A 75 8.08 -3.30 -9.63
CA LEU A 75 8.99 -2.27 -10.13
C LEU A 75 10.32 -2.88 -10.61
N ILE A 76 10.95 -3.72 -9.79
CA ILE A 76 12.21 -4.39 -10.13
C ILE A 76 12.02 -5.29 -11.35
N TRP A 77 10.97 -6.10 -11.37
CA TRP A 77 10.61 -6.93 -12.52
C TRP A 77 10.46 -6.08 -13.78
N SER A 78 9.71 -4.98 -13.71
CA SER A 78 9.47 -4.11 -14.87
C SER A 78 10.77 -3.53 -15.42
N ILE A 79 11.70 -3.14 -14.55
CA ILE A 79 13.04 -2.66 -14.93
C ILE A 79 13.82 -3.79 -15.62
N VAL A 80 13.83 -5.00 -15.05
CA VAL A 80 14.54 -6.16 -15.62
C VAL A 80 13.99 -6.54 -16.99
N VAL A 81 12.66 -6.58 -17.17
CA VAL A 81 12.01 -6.83 -18.46
C VAL A 81 12.35 -5.73 -19.46
N SER A 82 12.32 -4.47 -19.03
CA SER A 82 12.66 -3.33 -19.89
C SER A 82 14.12 -3.34 -20.35
N ILE A 83 15.06 -3.83 -19.53
CA ILE A 83 16.47 -3.98 -19.91
C ILE A 83 16.70 -5.20 -20.79
N ARG A 84 16.03 -6.33 -20.52
CA ARG A 84 16.22 -7.58 -21.26
C ARG A 84 15.44 -7.63 -22.58
N GLY A 85 14.47 -6.75 -22.78
CA GLY A 85 13.65 -6.68 -24.00
C GLY A 85 12.78 -7.92 -24.26
N ALA A 86 12.69 -8.82 -23.29
CA ALA A 86 11.96 -10.07 -23.37
C ALA A 86 11.11 -10.24 -22.11
N PHE A 87 9.87 -10.70 -22.27
CA PHE A 87 9.03 -11.11 -21.15
C PHE A 87 9.57 -12.44 -20.61
N VAL A 88 10.51 -12.38 -19.67
CA VAL A 88 11.26 -13.55 -19.18
C VAL A 88 10.38 -14.55 -18.40
N ILE A 89 9.20 -14.15 -17.90
CA ILE A 89 8.46 -14.96 -16.91
C ILE A 89 6.92 -15.05 -17.15
N THR A 90 6.26 -14.08 -17.79
CA THR A 90 4.78 -14.07 -17.90
C THR A 90 4.29 -13.84 -19.32
N HIS A 91 3.36 -14.69 -19.77
CA HIS A 91 2.75 -14.63 -21.11
C HIS A 91 1.70 -13.49 -21.23
N GLU A 92 1.06 -13.10 -20.11
CA GLU A 92 0.10 -11.98 -20.03
C GLU A 92 0.25 -11.20 -18.71
N PRO A 93 1.22 -10.27 -18.60
CA PRO A 93 1.51 -9.57 -17.35
C PRO A 93 0.33 -8.75 -16.81
N GLY A 94 -0.57 -8.29 -17.68
CA GLY A 94 -1.76 -7.53 -17.28
C GLY A 94 -2.75 -8.36 -16.46
N ARG A 95 -2.96 -9.63 -16.83
CA ARG A 95 -3.90 -10.53 -16.14
C ARG A 95 -3.38 -10.92 -14.76
N ASP A 96 -2.10 -11.25 -14.66
CA ASP A 96 -1.50 -11.65 -13.39
C ASP A 96 -1.47 -10.48 -12.38
N LEU A 97 -1.21 -9.26 -12.85
CA LEU A 97 -1.31 -8.05 -12.02
C LEU A 97 -2.74 -7.77 -11.56
N LEU A 98 -3.75 -7.95 -12.44
CA LEU A 98 -5.16 -7.80 -12.07
C LEU A 98 -5.61 -8.83 -11.03
N ILE A 99 -5.22 -10.10 -11.21
CA ILE A 99 -5.51 -11.16 -10.25
C ILE A 99 -4.83 -10.86 -8.91
N GLY A 100 -3.54 -10.48 -8.94
CA GLY A 100 -2.80 -10.09 -7.73
C GLY A 100 -3.43 -8.91 -7.00
N PHE A 101 -3.89 -7.89 -7.72
CA PHE A 101 -4.61 -6.76 -7.13
C PHE A 101 -5.94 -7.19 -6.50
N GLY A 102 -6.71 -8.06 -7.18
CA GLY A 102 -7.96 -8.61 -6.65
C GLY A 102 -7.74 -9.42 -5.37
N ILE A 103 -6.72 -10.28 -5.34
CA ILE A 103 -6.32 -11.04 -4.15
C ILE A 103 -5.93 -10.09 -3.02
N TRP A 104 -5.17 -9.03 -3.32
CA TRP A 104 -4.77 -8.05 -2.33
C TRP A 104 -5.97 -7.30 -1.73
N VAL A 105 -6.96 -6.91 -2.55
CA VAL A 105 -8.19 -6.27 -2.05
C VAL A 105 -8.97 -7.23 -1.15
N LEU A 106 -9.10 -8.50 -1.52
CA LEU A 106 -9.75 -9.50 -0.66
C LEU A 106 -9.01 -9.67 0.66
N LEU A 107 -7.68 -9.78 0.62
CA LEU A 107 -6.84 -9.89 1.81
C LEU A 107 -6.95 -8.63 2.70
N SER A 108 -7.00 -7.44 2.12
CA SER A 108 -7.11 -6.19 2.89
C SER A 108 -8.43 -6.12 3.65
N VAL A 109 -9.53 -6.56 3.03
CA VAL A 109 -10.84 -6.66 3.67
C VAL A 109 -10.84 -7.74 4.74
N VAL A 110 -10.26 -8.92 4.48
CA VAL A 110 -10.18 -10.01 5.46
C VAL A 110 -9.37 -9.59 6.69
N ILE A 111 -8.17 -9.03 6.50
CA ILE A 111 -7.32 -8.52 7.59
C ILE A 111 -8.07 -7.45 8.39
N TRP A 112 -8.83 -6.60 7.72
CA TRP A 112 -9.63 -5.57 8.37
C TRP A 112 -10.77 -6.14 9.21
N LEU A 113 -11.49 -7.16 8.70
CA LEU A 113 -12.52 -7.87 9.45
C LEU A 113 -11.94 -8.53 10.72
N PHE A 114 -10.76 -9.15 10.62
CA PHE A 114 -10.06 -9.71 11.79
C PHE A 114 -9.61 -8.65 12.79
N ARG A 115 -9.35 -7.40 12.36
CA ARG A 115 -8.98 -6.29 13.26
C ARG A 115 -10.20 -5.65 13.96
N LEU A 116 -11.40 -5.96 13.48
CA LEU A 116 -12.68 -5.43 13.96
C LEU A 116 -13.30 -6.29 15.07
N PHE A 117 -12.94 -7.58 15.12
CA PHE A 117 -13.40 -8.58 16.08
C PHE A 117 -12.39 -8.74 17.22
#